data_AF-A0A925Z1R8-F1
#
_entry.id   AF-A0A925Z1R8-F1
#
_cell.length_a   1.000
_cell.length_b   1.000
_cell.length_c   1.000
_cell.angle_alpha   90.00
_cell.angle_beta   90.00
_cell.angle_gamma   90.00
#
_symmetry.space_group_name_H-M   'P 1'
#
loop_
_entity.id
_entity.type
_entity.pdbx_description
1 polymer ?
#
loop_
_entity_poly.entity_id
_entity_poly.type
_entity_poly.pdbx_seq_one_letter_code
_entity_poly.pdbx_strand_id
1 'polypeptide(L)'
;MSSYILGRAKLIGKGSSPSTMAANLGLNSFFIKTLVRNAHPGSAPLRGRAFAVFVTFTEMPYVAEYVYRHLDFLNANGFNVVVVSNSKKINSQSLRELRLRSIAVLERPNIGYDFGAYRDGILWTMQHFDL
;
A
#
# COMPACT_ATOMS: atom_id res chain seq x y z
N MET A 1 6.77 -3.13 -39.28
CA MET A 1 7.04 -3.09 -37.82
C MET A 1 6.09 -2.08 -37.22
N SER A 2 5.11 -2.36 -36.38
CA SER A 2 4.35 -3.56 -36.02
C SER A 2 2.95 -3.04 -35.68
N SER A 3 1.93 -3.62 -36.29
CA SER A 3 0.51 -3.28 -36.20
C SER A 3 -0.14 -3.83 -34.93
N TYR A 4 -1.01 -3.04 -34.29
CA TYR A 4 -1.93 -3.49 -33.25
C TYR A 4 -2.95 -4.49 -33.82
N ILE A 5 -2.96 -5.73 -33.32
CA ILE A 5 -3.96 -6.75 -33.64
C ILE A 5 -4.76 -7.12 -32.38
N LEU A 6 -6.05 -6.76 -32.44
CA LEU A 6 -7.25 -7.52 -32.08
C LEU A 6 -7.32 -8.36 -30.78
N GLY A 7 -8.37 -8.07 -30.02
CA GLY A 7 -9.04 -9.03 -29.14
C GLY A 7 -10.54 -8.73 -29.06
N ARG A 8 -11.30 -9.11 -30.09
CA ARG A 8 -12.78 -9.07 -30.08
C ARG A 8 -13.27 -10.36 -29.41
N ALA A 9 -13.81 -10.29 -28.19
CA ALA A 9 -14.49 -11.43 -27.58
C ALA A 9 -15.97 -11.46 -28.03
N LYS A 10 -16.33 -12.52 -28.75
CA LYS A 10 -17.67 -12.82 -29.27
C LYS A 10 -18.39 -13.67 -28.21
N LEU A 11 -19.44 -13.14 -27.58
CA LEU A 11 -20.31 -13.93 -26.71
C LEU A 11 -21.35 -14.69 -27.56
N ILE A 12 -21.21 -16.01 -27.65
CA ILE A 12 -22.24 -16.92 -28.14
C ILE A 12 -22.32 -18.13 -27.20
N GLY A 13 -23.53 -18.53 -26.80
CA GLY A 13 -23.83 -19.74 -26.03
C GLY A 13 -24.44 -19.43 -24.66
N LYS A 14 -25.78 -19.27 -24.52
CA LYS A 14 -26.80 -20.31 -24.29
C LYS A 14 -26.42 -21.37 -23.22
N GLY A 15 -27.01 -21.22 -22.03
CA GLY A 15 -27.60 -22.32 -21.26
C GLY A 15 -26.78 -22.99 -20.15
N SER A 16 -27.33 -22.91 -18.93
CA SER A 16 -27.31 -23.88 -17.81
C SER A 16 -26.09 -24.02 -16.86
N SER A 17 -26.20 -23.41 -15.66
CA SER A 17 -26.16 -24.08 -14.34
C SER A 17 -26.01 -23.04 -13.20
N PRO A 18 -26.82 -23.07 -12.11
CA PRO A 18 -26.71 -22.14 -10.97
C PRO A 18 -25.36 -22.20 -10.23
N SER A 19 -24.58 -23.26 -10.39
CA SER A 19 -23.28 -23.43 -9.74
C SER A 19 -22.12 -22.71 -10.46
N THR A 20 -22.36 -22.07 -11.61
CA THR A 20 -21.33 -21.31 -12.36
C THR A 20 -21.37 -19.80 -12.07
N MET A 21 -22.30 -19.33 -11.22
CA MET A 21 -22.40 -17.90 -10.89
C MET A 21 -21.36 -17.42 -9.85
N ALA A 22 -20.75 -18.31 -9.07
CA ALA A 22 -19.73 -17.94 -8.09
C ALA A 22 -18.37 -17.62 -8.73
N ALA A 23 -18.10 -18.12 -9.95
CA ALA A 23 -16.85 -17.86 -10.68
C ALA A 23 -16.85 -16.52 -11.44
N ASN A 24 -17.99 -15.81 -11.46
CA ASN A 24 -18.15 -14.49 -12.06
C ASN A 24 -18.10 -13.35 -11.03
N LEU A 25 -17.69 -13.61 -9.79
CA LEU A 25 -16.97 -12.62 -9.00
C LEU A 25 -15.53 -12.54 -9.52
N GLY A 26 -15.42 -12.26 -10.82
CA GLY A 26 -14.30 -11.52 -11.34
C GLY A 26 -14.24 -10.26 -10.49
N LEU A 27 -13.42 -10.31 -9.44
CA LEU A 27 -12.59 -9.22 -8.99
C LEU A 27 -11.81 -8.77 -10.23
N ASN A 28 -12.54 -8.09 -11.13
CA ASN A 28 -12.03 -7.02 -11.90
C ASN A 28 -11.30 -6.18 -10.85
N SER A 29 -9.98 -6.39 -10.72
CA SER A 29 -8.94 -5.54 -11.28
C SER A 29 -9.45 -4.23 -11.93
N PHE A 30 -10.49 -3.62 -11.37
CA PHE A 30 -10.63 -2.18 -11.36
C PHE A 30 -9.35 -1.73 -10.70
N PHE A 31 -8.46 -1.21 -11.53
CA PHE A 31 -7.26 -0.52 -11.13
C PHE A 31 -7.64 0.53 -10.08
N ILE A 32 -7.72 0.13 -8.81
CA ILE A 32 -7.90 1.05 -7.71
C ILE A 32 -6.54 1.72 -7.58
N LYS A 33 -6.37 2.77 -8.38
CA LYS A 33 -5.14 3.54 -8.43
C LYS A 33 -4.94 4.18 -7.06
N THR A 34 -3.84 3.80 -6.42
CA THR A 34 -3.37 4.46 -5.20
C THR A 34 -2.76 5.81 -5.58
N LEU A 35 -2.71 6.75 -4.63
CA LEU A 35 -1.99 8.01 -4.82
C LEU A 35 -0.52 7.93 -4.39
N VAL A 36 -0.01 6.71 -4.15
CA VAL A 36 1.39 6.48 -3.79
C VAL A 36 2.28 6.94 -4.95
N ARG A 37 3.11 7.96 -4.70
CA ARG A 37 4.08 8.49 -5.68
C ARG A 37 5.41 7.76 -5.63
N ASN A 38 5.85 7.37 -4.43
CA ASN A 38 7.08 6.63 -4.19
C ASN A 38 6.84 5.56 -3.13
N ALA A 39 7.47 4.40 -3.31
CA ALA A 39 7.55 3.35 -2.31
C ALA A 39 9.02 3.03 -2.05
N HIS A 40 9.44 3.13 -0.80
CA HIS A 40 10.79 2.83 -0.37
C HIS A 40 10.80 1.51 0.40
N PRO A 41 11.64 0.53 0.00
CA PRO A 41 11.80 -0.69 0.78
C PRO A 41 12.30 -0.38 2.19
N GLY A 42 11.59 -0.90 3.18
CA GLY A 42 12.02 -0.87 4.57
C GLY A 42 13.12 -1.89 4.85
N SER A 43 13.68 -1.81 6.05
CA SER A 43 14.74 -2.72 6.53
C SER A 43 14.36 -3.41 7.83
N ALA A 44 13.16 -3.15 8.37
CA ALA A 44 12.65 -3.92 9.49
C ALA A 44 12.37 -5.36 9.06
N PRO A 45 12.70 -6.36 9.90
CA PRO A 45 12.41 -7.76 9.59
C PRO A 45 10.90 -7.99 9.56
N LEU A 46 10.44 -8.77 8.59
CA LEU A 46 9.05 -9.24 8.54
C LEU A 46 8.82 -10.33 9.61
N ARG A 47 7.73 -10.23 10.37
CA ARG A 47 7.38 -11.09 11.51
C ARG A 47 5.89 -11.43 11.50
N GLY A 48 5.55 -12.71 11.47
CA GLY A 48 4.15 -13.16 11.57
C GLY A 48 3.22 -12.55 10.51
N ARG A 49 1.93 -12.44 10.82
CA ARG A 49 0.87 -11.95 9.91
C ARG A 49 0.14 -10.70 10.42
N ALA A 50 0.64 -10.04 11.47
CA ALA A 50 0.05 -8.81 11.97
C ALA A 50 0.68 -7.60 11.28
N PHE A 51 -0.13 -6.76 10.61
CA PHE A 51 0.35 -5.58 9.89
C PHE A 51 -0.29 -4.33 10.47
N ALA A 52 0.50 -3.24 10.50
CA ALA A 52 0.03 -1.93 10.93
C ALA A 52 0.35 -0.91 9.84
N VAL A 53 -0.66 -0.14 9.41
CA VAL A 53 -0.46 1.04 8.56
C VAL A 53 -0.31 2.24 9.47
N PHE A 54 0.84 2.91 9.42
CA PHE A 54 1.12 4.09 10.22
C PHE A 54 1.13 5.33 9.33
N VAL A 55 0.16 6.22 9.51
CA VAL A 55 0.06 7.46 8.75
C VAL A 55 0.81 8.57 9.45
N THR A 56 1.60 9.34 8.70
CA THR A 56 2.32 10.51 9.23
C THR A 56 2.26 11.69 8.27
N PHE A 57 2.29 12.89 8.84
CA PHE A 57 2.38 14.15 8.12
C PHE A 57 3.26 15.11 8.90
N THR A 58 4.10 15.85 8.17
CA THR A 58 4.87 16.97 8.69
C THR A 58 4.97 18.05 7.60
N GLU A 59 4.84 19.31 8.01
CA GLU A 59 5.13 20.45 7.15
C GLU A 59 6.64 20.66 6.98
N MET A 60 7.41 20.21 7.97
CA MET A 60 8.86 20.29 7.99
C MET A 60 9.47 19.10 7.26
N PRO A 61 10.68 19.21 6.69
CA PRO A 61 11.31 18.10 5.98
C PRO A 61 11.77 16.97 6.90
N TYR A 62 11.67 17.12 8.22
CA TYR A 62 12.04 16.12 9.21
C TYR A 62 10.82 15.54 9.92
N VAL A 63 10.92 14.27 10.28
CA VAL A 63 9.94 13.53 11.08
C VAL A 63 10.31 13.68 12.56
N ALA A 64 9.31 13.97 13.39
CA ALA A 64 9.49 14.18 14.81
C ALA A 64 9.83 12.88 15.55
N GLU A 65 10.63 12.99 16.61
CA GLU A 65 11.17 11.85 17.38
C GLU A 65 10.10 10.89 17.91
N TYR A 66 8.93 11.42 18.31
CA TYR A 66 7.84 10.59 18.83
C TYR A 66 7.32 9.60 17.79
N VAL A 67 7.43 9.90 16.49
CA VAL A 67 7.03 8.98 15.42
C VAL A 67 7.91 7.75 15.45
N TYR A 68 9.23 7.92 15.55
CA TYR A 68 10.15 6.78 15.61
C TYR A 68 9.88 5.92 16.86
N ARG A 69 9.64 6.54 18.02
CA ARG A 69 9.28 5.82 19.25
C ARG A 69 7.97 5.02 19.11
N HIS A 70 6.99 5.56 18.38
CA HIS A 70 5.74 4.86 18.11
C HIS A 70 5.97 3.64 17.20
N LEU A 71 6.79 3.79 16.15
CA LEU A 71 7.15 2.68 15.27
C LEU A 71 7.93 1.59 16.03
N ASP A 72 8.85 1.98 16.91
CA ASP A 72 9.58 1.05 17.78
C ASP A 72 8.62 0.27 18.69
N PHE A 73 7.62 0.94 19.27
CA PHE A 73 6.58 0.29 20.07
C PHE A 73 5.76 -0.72 19.24
N LEU A 74 5.33 -0.37 18.02
CA LEU A 74 4.58 -1.30 17.15
C LEU A 74 5.42 -2.52 16.76
N ASN A 75 6.68 -2.32 16.39
CA ASN A 75 7.60 -3.43 16.07
C ASN A 75 7.85 -4.33 17.29
N ALA A 76 7.97 -3.76 18.49
CA ALA A 76 8.14 -4.52 19.73
C ALA A 76 6.90 -5.38 20.06
N ASN A 77 5.72 -4.95 19.63
CA ASN A 77 4.45 -5.69 19.77
C ASN A 77 4.15 -6.63 18.59
N GLY A 78 5.11 -6.85 17.69
CA GLY A 78 5.00 -7.85 16.63
C GLY A 78 4.26 -7.40 15.37
N PHE A 79 4.05 -6.09 15.18
CA PHE A 79 3.45 -5.57 13.95
C PHE A 79 4.50 -5.34 12.85
N ASN A 80 4.19 -5.77 11.63
CA ASN A 80 4.89 -5.36 10.42
C ASN A 80 4.37 -3.99 9.98
N VAL A 81 5.18 -2.95 10.17
CA VAL A 81 4.72 -1.57 9.97
C VAL A 81 4.95 -1.10 8.54
N VAL A 82 3.88 -0.66 7.87
CA VAL A 82 3.93 0.10 6.62
C VAL A 82 3.68 1.57 6.94
N VAL A 83 4.67 2.42 6.71
CA VAL A 83 4.53 3.87 6.93
C VAL A 83 3.96 4.52 5.68
N VAL A 84 2.97 5.39 5.84
CA VAL A 84 2.44 6.24 4.76
C VAL A 84 2.62 7.70 5.14
N SER A 85 3.43 8.42 4.37
CA SER A 85 3.67 9.85 4.57
C SER A 85 2.90 10.68 3.56
N ASN A 86 2.05 11.57 4.08
CA ASN A 86 1.37 12.62 3.33
C ASN A 86 2.26 13.87 3.14
N SER A 87 3.48 13.85 3.66
CA SER A 87 4.36 15.03 3.70
C SER A 87 4.87 15.39 2.30
N LYS A 88 4.97 16.69 1.99
CA LYS A 88 5.44 17.13 0.66
C LYS A 88 6.87 16.67 0.38
N LYS A 89 7.73 16.66 1.41
CA LYS A 89 9.13 16.22 1.34
C LYS A 89 9.52 15.59 2.67
N ILE A 90 10.34 14.53 2.60
CA ILE A 90 11.05 13.96 3.75
C ILE A 90 12.55 14.02 3.41
N ASN A 91 13.38 14.48 4.34
CA ASN A 91 14.81 14.49 4.15
C ASN A 91 15.38 13.05 4.23
N SER A 92 16.62 12.88 3.76
CA SER A 92 17.28 11.56 3.70
C SER A 92 17.42 10.92 5.08
N GLN A 93 17.70 11.70 6.12
CA GLN A 93 17.87 11.20 7.48
C GLN A 93 16.55 10.63 8.03
N SER A 94 15.46 11.38 7.96
CA SER A 94 14.15 10.91 8.39
C SER A 94 13.66 9.73 7.56
N LEU A 95 13.88 9.74 6.25
CA LEU A 95 13.56 8.59 5.40
C LEU A 95 14.34 7.35 5.83
N ARG A 96 15.63 7.48 6.13
CA ARG A 96 16.46 6.39 6.66
C ARG A 96 15.89 5.86 7.98
N GLU A 97 15.57 6.74 8.93
CA GLU A 97 15.03 6.33 10.24
C GLU A 97 13.67 5.65 10.14
N LEU A 98 12.80 6.12 9.25
CA LEU A 98 11.53 5.46 8.95
C LEU A 98 11.75 4.07 8.35
N ARG A 99 12.66 3.94 7.38
CA ARG A 99 12.95 2.66 6.72
C ARG A 99 13.52 1.62 7.69
N LEU A 100 14.33 2.03 8.65
CA LEU A 100 14.86 1.11 9.68
C LEU A 100 13.76 0.49 10.55
N ARG A 101 12.61 1.14 10.68
CA ARG A 101 11.51 0.76 11.59
C ARG A 101 10.23 0.33 10.87
N SER A 102 10.31 0.10 9.57
CA SER A 102 9.16 -0.30 8.75
C SER A 102 9.59 -1.32 7.71
N ILE A 103 8.62 -2.05 7.17
CA ILE A 103 8.81 -2.93 6.01
C ILE A 103 8.71 -2.14 4.70
N ALA A 104 8.04 -0.98 4.72
CA ALA A 104 7.97 -0.04 3.61
C ALA A 104 7.62 1.38 4.09
N VAL A 105 8.09 2.37 3.34
CA VAL A 105 7.68 3.77 3.46
C VAL A 105 7.06 4.23 2.15
N LEU A 106 5.78 4.57 2.19
CA LEU A 106 5.02 5.06 1.05
C LEU A 106 4.90 6.57 1.16
N GLU A 107 5.22 7.28 0.09
CA GLU A 107 4.94 8.71 -0.01
C GLU A 107 3.74 8.93 -0.92
N ARG A 108 2.86 9.86 -0.54
CA ARG A 108 1.68 10.24 -1.32
C ARG A 108 1.37 11.73 -1.13
N PRO A 109 0.63 12.40 -2.04
CA PRO A 109 0.16 13.76 -1.79
C PRO A 109 -0.87 13.77 -0.65
N ASN A 110 -0.97 14.88 0.09
CA ASN A 110 -1.92 15.06 1.18
C ASN A 110 -3.36 15.31 0.67
N ILE A 111 -3.92 14.38 -0.11
CA ILE A 111 -5.29 14.41 -0.63
C ILE A 111 -6.10 13.32 0.07
N GLY A 112 -7.30 13.65 0.56
CA GLY A 112 -8.11 12.73 1.35
C GLY A 112 -7.53 12.43 2.74
N TYR A 113 -6.49 13.17 3.15
CA TYR A 113 -5.84 13.11 4.46
C TYR A 113 -5.58 11.67 4.94
N ASP A 114 -5.91 11.38 6.18
CA ASP A 114 -5.63 10.09 6.79
C ASP A 114 -6.45 8.96 6.16
N PHE A 115 -7.71 9.21 5.79
CA PHE A 115 -8.55 8.21 5.12
C PHE A 115 -7.93 7.75 3.80
N GLY A 116 -7.43 8.69 2.99
CA GLY A 116 -6.73 8.39 1.76
C GLY A 116 -5.44 7.60 2.02
N ALA A 117 -4.68 7.99 3.05
CA ALA A 117 -3.43 7.34 3.41
C ALA A 117 -3.65 5.91 3.94
N TYR A 118 -4.62 5.68 4.80
CA TYR A 118 -4.97 4.35 5.29
C TYR A 118 -5.45 3.45 4.15
N ARG A 119 -6.33 3.94 3.28
CA ARG A 119 -6.79 3.19 2.11
C ARG A 119 -5.61 2.77 1.23
N ASP A 120 -4.76 3.72 0.86
CA ASP A 120 -3.62 3.43 -0.02
C ASP A 120 -2.62 2.48 0.65
N GLY A 121 -2.36 2.63 1.96
CA GLY A 121 -1.49 1.75 2.74
C GLY A 121 -2.03 0.33 2.87
N ILE A 122 -3.32 0.17 3.15
CA ILE A 122 -3.98 -1.15 3.24
C ILE A 122 -3.94 -1.85 1.88
N LEU A 123 -4.35 -1.16 0.81
CA LEU A 123 -4.33 -1.73 -0.54
C LEU A 123 -2.92 -2.12 -0.97
N TRP A 124 -1.93 -1.27 -0.72
CA TRP A 124 -0.54 -1.59 -1.02
C TRP A 124 -0.06 -2.81 -0.23
N THR A 125 -0.40 -2.90 1.06
CA THR A 125 -0.03 -4.06 1.90
C THR A 125 -0.64 -5.35 1.37
N MET A 126 -1.94 -5.37 1.06
CA MET A 126 -2.64 -6.55 0.49
C MET A 126 -2.09 -6.99 -0.87
N GLN A 127 -1.52 -6.06 -1.65
CA GLN A 127 -0.92 -6.37 -2.95
C GLN A 127 0.49 -6.98 -2.85
N HIS A 128 1.20 -6.72 -1.75
CA HIS A 128 2.62 -7.10 -1.60
C HIS A 128 2.85 -8.18 -0.56
N PHE A 129 1.89 -8.43 0.32
CA PHE A 129 1.99 -9.42 1.38
C PHE A 129 0.74 -10.30 1.42
N ASP A 130 0.94 -11.55 1.82
CA ASP A 130 -0.14 -12.50 2.07
C ASP A 130 -0.79 -12.20 3.43
N LEU A 131 -1.91 -11.45 3.39
CA LEU A 131 -2.73 -11.10 4.54
C LEU A 131 -3.78 -12.17 4.82
#